data_AF-A0A847HKS6-F1
#
_entry.id   AF-A0A847HKS6-F1
#
_cell.length_a   1.000
_cell.length_b   1.000
_cell.length_c   1.000
_cell.angle_alpha   90.00
_cell.angle_beta   90.00
_cell.angle_gamma   90.00
#
_symmetry.space_group_name_H-M   'P 1'
#
loop_
_entity.id
_entity.type
_entity.pdbx_description
1 polymer ?
#
loop_
_entity_poly.entity_id
_entity_poly.type
_entity_poly.pdbx_seq_one_letter_code
_entity_poly.pdbx_strand_id
1 'polypeptide(L)'
;MLESRVMLLSDYAQKYVETGRKAAEKTGFWGRMIGSMGGSKPAKRRLTAGLGDELQPGELAGEDFAPFCRIDDRTIHIKKNASECWVAIVEGDSLWDLSEWGEDYCFVTRFLAEVYFMITRDDFHIDDDEKTVFQALTGCIEATSDEVSDARNLVYWTLLDNVVEDEVITDEEHETLAKIRKELELDDKNVKDLHQKIIDDYYDITCKYSEDGTPDGDQLDNIKEMAARLGVTVKF
;
A
#
# COMPACT_ATOMS: atom_id res chain seq x y z
N MET A 1 6.86 22.47 -21.42
CA MET A 1 6.15 21.20 -21.21
C MET A 1 6.11 21.00 -19.71
N LEU A 2 4.92 20.94 -19.11
CA LEU A 2 4.81 20.42 -17.74
C LEU A 2 5.23 18.96 -17.84
N GLU A 3 6.34 18.61 -17.21
CA GLU A 3 6.73 17.21 -17.07
C GLU A 3 5.58 16.47 -16.38
N SER A 4 5.15 15.34 -16.96
CA SER A 4 4.14 14.52 -16.29
C SER A 4 4.68 14.06 -14.95
N ARG A 5 3.84 14.22 -13.92
CA ARG A 5 4.12 13.84 -12.54
C ARG A 5 4.34 12.34 -12.42
N VAL A 6 3.52 11.57 -13.13
CA VAL A 6 3.55 10.11 -13.12
C VAL A 6 3.69 9.64 -14.55
N MET A 7 4.70 8.81 -14.83
CA MET A 7 4.95 8.30 -16.18
C MET A 7 5.71 6.98 -16.20
N LEU A 8 5.43 6.17 -17.20
CA LEU A 8 6.26 5.01 -17.56
C LEU A 8 7.52 5.49 -18.28
N LEU A 9 8.66 4.86 -17.98
CA LEU A 9 9.97 5.26 -18.49
C LEU A 9 10.49 4.37 -19.63
N SER A 10 9.77 3.30 -19.98
CA SER A 10 10.21 2.39 -21.04
C SER A 10 9.06 1.67 -21.75
N ASP A 11 9.30 1.27 -23.01
CA ASP A 11 8.43 0.35 -23.76
C ASP A 11 8.31 -1.01 -23.06
N TYR A 12 9.33 -1.38 -22.28
CA TYR A 12 9.28 -2.54 -21.40
C TYR A 12 8.17 -2.39 -20.36
N ALA A 13 8.07 -1.23 -19.70
CA ALA A 13 7.04 -0.95 -18.71
C ALA A 13 5.63 -0.91 -19.33
N GLN A 14 5.48 -0.33 -20.52
CA GLN A 14 4.19 -0.26 -21.23
C GLN A 14 3.56 -1.63 -21.49
N LYS A 15 4.37 -2.67 -21.74
CA LYS A 15 3.87 -4.03 -21.99
C LYS A 15 3.08 -4.62 -20.82
N TYR A 16 3.31 -4.14 -19.60
CA TYR A 16 2.65 -4.67 -18.39
C TYR A 16 1.33 -3.98 -18.07
N VAL A 17 1.00 -2.86 -18.72
CA VAL A 17 -0.27 -2.14 -18.51
C VAL A 17 -1.46 -3.06 -18.82
N GLU A 18 -1.42 -3.77 -19.94
CA GLU A 18 -2.51 -4.70 -20.31
C GLU A 18 -2.55 -5.94 -19.42
N THR A 19 -1.39 -6.41 -18.94
CA THR A 19 -1.32 -7.54 -18.00
C THR A 19 -1.98 -7.20 -16.67
N GLY A 20 -1.79 -5.97 -16.16
CA GLY A 20 -2.47 -5.46 -14.98
C GLY A 20 -3.97 -5.18 -15.17
N ARG A 21 -4.50 -5.22 -16.40
CA ARG A 21 -5.88 -4.83 -16.75
C ARG A 21 -6.85 -6.02 -16.93
N LYS A 22 -6.38 -7.23 -17.25
CA LYS A 22 -7.23 -8.30 -17.82
C LYS A 22 -7.93 -9.21 -16.80
N ALA A 23 -9.09 -8.82 -16.27
CA ALA A 23 -10.21 -9.71 -15.89
C ALA A 23 -11.47 -8.97 -15.35
N ALA A 24 -12.64 -9.43 -15.80
CA ALA A 24 -13.64 -10.02 -14.91
C ALA A 24 -14.60 -9.11 -14.08
N GLU A 25 -15.60 -8.48 -14.72
CA GLU A 25 -16.96 -8.15 -14.21
C GLU A 25 -17.21 -7.17 -13.03
N LYS A 26 -16.22 -6.58 -12.35
CA LYS A 26 -16.50 -5.54 -11.34
C LYS A 26 -16.27 -4.10 -11.82
N THR A 27 -17.23 -3.22 -11.53
CA THR A 27 -17.11 -1.76 -11.67
C THR A 27 -16.18 -1.23 -10.58
N GLY A 28 -14.98 -0.76 -10.97
CA GLY A 28 -14.01 -0.20 -10.02
C GLY A 28 -12.57 -0.24 -10.54
N PHE A 29 -11.64 0.47 -9.91
CA PHE A 29 -10.19 0.35 -10.16
C PHE A 29 -9.63 -0.90 -9.46
N TRP A 30 -9.80 -1.01 -8.15
CA TRP A 30 -9.32 -2.14 -7.34
C TRP A 30 -10.05 -3.43 -7.69
N GLY A 31 -11.38 -3.37 -7.86
CA GLY A 31 -12.19 -4.52 -8.25
C GLY A 31 -11.73 -5.18 -9.56
N ARG A 32 -11.19 -4.40 -10.52
CA ARG A 32 -10.62 -4.94 -11.76
C ARG A 32 -9.30 -5.67 -11.53
N MET A 33 -8.43 -5.17 -10.65
CA MET A 33 -7.16 -5.83 -10.36
C MET A 33 -7.36 -7.12 -9.54
N ILE A 34 -8.30 -7.12 -8.60
CA ILE A 34 -8.60 -8.31 -7.77
C ILE A 34 -9.27 -9.41 -8.60
N GLY A 35 -10.25 -9.08 -9.44
CA GLY A 35 -10.85 -10.05 -10.38
C GLY A 35 -9.83 -10.56 -11.40
N SER A 36 -8.82 -9.71 -11.68
CA SER A 36 -7.59 -9.84 -12.48
C SER A 36 -6.99 -11.22 -12.63
N MET A 37 -6.65 -11.70 -11.45
CA MET A 37 -5.42 -12.44 -11.22
C MET A 37 -5.72 -13.89 -10.82
N GLY A 38 -6.96 -14.35 -11.06
CA GLY A 38 -7.44 -15.70 -10.77
C GLY A 38 -6.85 -16.81 -11.66
N GLY A 39 -5.73 -16.57 -12.34
CA GLY A 39 -5.10 -17.51 -13.26
C GLY A 39 -3.70 -17.92 -12.83
N SER A 40 -3.59 -19.14 -12.28
CA SER A 40 -2.36 -19.87 -11.92
C SER A 40 -1.46 -19.24 -10.84
N LYS A 41 -1.17 -20.01 -9.78
CA LYS A 41 -0.10 -19.68 -8.82
C LYS A 41 1.18 -19.36 -9.59
N PRO A 42 1.79 -18.18 -9.42
CA PRO A 42 3.07 -17.89 -10.05
C PRO A 42 4.10 -18.95 -9.65
N ALA A 43 4.86 -19.43 -10.62
CA ALA A 43 5.89 -20.44 -10.41
C ALA A 43 6.98 -19.83 -9.53
N LYS A 44 7.02 -20.18 -8.22
CA LYS A 44 8.06 -19.78 -7.24
C LYS A 44 8.75 -18.45 -7.59
N ARG A 45 7.96 -17.38 -7.69
CA ARG A 45 8.48 -16.02 -7.82
C ARG A 45 9.21 -15.70 -6.52
N ARG A 46 10.44 -15.23 -6.61
CA ARG A 46 11.12 -14.56 -5.50
C ARG A 46 11.10 -13.08 -5.75
N LEU A 47 10.40 -12.34 -4.91
CA LEU A 47 10.37 -10.89 -4.92
C LEU A 47 11.10 -10.39 -3.68
N THR A 48 12.21 -9.70 -3.91
CA THR A 48 13.08 -9.20 -2.85
C THR A 48 13.32 -7.71 -3.10
N ALA A 49 13.49 -6.96 -2.02
CA ALA A 49 14.12 -5.65 -2.07
C ALA A 49 15.44 -5.75 -2.86
N GLY A 50 15.72 -4.77 -3.73
CA GLY A 50 17.08 -4.55 -4.20
C GLY A 50 17.96 -4.36 -2.98
N LEU A 51 18.92 -5.28 -2.81
CA LEU A 51 19.88 -5.39 -1.72
C LEU A 51 20.13 -4.06 -0.98
N GLY A 52 19.73 -3.99 0.29
CA GLY A 52 19.92 -2.84 1.17
C GLY A 52 21.40 -2.45 1.35
N ASP A 53 21.62 -1.20 1.75
CA ASP A 53 22.88 -0.49 2.09
C ASP A 53 24.09 -0.56 1.16
N GLU A 54 24.27 -1.62 0.37
CA GLU A 54 25.45 -1.84 -0.47
C GLU A 54 25.32 -1.23 -1.87
N LEU A 55 24.09 -1.11 -2.39
CA LEU A 55 23.85 -0.61 -3.75
C LEU A 55 23.67 0.90 -3.77
N GLN A 56 24.46 1.61 -4.57
CA GLN A 56 24.28 3.04 -4.82
C GLN A 56 23.43 3.29 -6.09
N PRO A 57 22.69 4.41 -6.20
CA PRO A 57 21.88 4.69 -7.39
C PRO A 57 22.65 4.63 -8.72
N GLY A 58 23.93 5.02 -8.71
CA GLY A 58 24.80 4.95 -9.89
C GLY A 58 25.18 3.53 -10.35
N GLU A 59 24.95 2.52 -9.52
CA GLU A 59 25.31 1.12 -9.78
C GLU A 59 24.16 0.32 -10.37
N LEU A 60 22.92 0.82 -10.26
CA LEU A 60 21.69 0.16 -10.72
C LEU A 60 21.78 -0.30 -12.19
N ALA A 61 22.25 0.57 -13.08
CA ALA A 61 22.37 0.24 -14.50
C ALA A 61 23.42 -0.86 -14.77
N GLY A 62 24.49 -0.91 -13.97
CA GLY A 62 25.51 -1.95 -14.05
C GLY A 62 25.02 -3.30 -13.51
N GLU A 63 24.01 -3.27 -12.65
CA GLU A 63 23.36 -4.41 -12.02
C GLU A 63 22.06 -4.84 -12.73
N ASP A 64 21.85 -4.41 -13.97
CA ASP A 64 20.68 -4.73 -14.81
C ASP A 64 19.32 -4.20 -14.29
N PHE A 65 19.31 -3.22 -13.39
CA PHE A 65 18.08 -2.52 -13.03
C PHE A 65 17.71 -1.51 -14.13
N ALA A 66 16.53 -1.69 -14.70
CA ALA A 66 15.99 -0.78 -15.71
C ALA A 66 15.01 0.22 -15.08
N PRO A 67 15.07 1.52 -15.42
CA PRO A 67 14.06 2.48 -14.98
C PRO A 67 12.68 2.08 -15.54
N PHE A 68 11.72 1.92 -14.64
CA PHE A 68 10.39 1.41 -14.97
C PHE A 68 9.36 2.54 -15.05
N CYS A 69 9.23 3.33 -13.99
CA CYS A 69 8.36 4.49 -13.93
C CYS A 69 8.94 5.59 -13.04
N ARG A 70 8.46 6.80 -13.24
CA ARG A 70 8.71 7.96 -12.38
C ARG A 70 7.39 8.39 -11.74
N ILE A 71 7.44 8.67 -10.44
CA ILE A 71 6.36 9.25 -9.66
C ILE A 71 6.98 10.42 -8.91
N ASP A 72 6.66 11.65 -9.30
CA ASP A 72 7.30 12.86 -8.79
C ASP A 72 8.83 12.85 -8.98
N ASP A 73 9.59 12.97 -7.90
CA ASP A 73 11.05 12.90 -7.84
C ASP A 73 11.59 11.48 -7.62
N ARG A 74 10.69 10.49 -7.56
CA ARG A 74 11.04 9.08 -7.34
C ARG A 74 11.05 8.30 -8.64
N THR A 75 12.11 7.51 -8.83
CA THR A 75 12.22 6.57 -9.96
C THR A 75 12.24 5.15 -9.44
N ILE A 76 11.25 4.37 -9.85
CA ILE A 76 11.20 2.94 -9.56
C ILE A 76 11.94 2.20 -10.67
N HIS A 77 12.94 1.43 -10.29
CA HIS A 77 13.70 0.55 -11.15
C HIS A 77 13.33 -0.90 -10.90
N ILE A 78 13.27 -1.68 -11.98
CA ILE A 78 12.97 -3.10 -11.93
C ILE A 78 14.08 -3.87 -12.63
N LYS A 79 14.63 -4.87 -11.93
CA LYS A 79 15.40 -5.96 -12.52
C LYS A 79 14.50 -7.19 -12.49
N LYS A 80 14.23 -7.79 -13.64
CA LYS A 80 13.34 -8.97 -13.72
C LYS A 80 13.91 -10.03 -14.64
N ASN A 81 13.95 -11.26 -14.15
CA ASN A 81 14.24 -12.45 -14.94
C ASN A 81 13.07 -13.45 -14.83
N ALA A 82 13.25 -14.68 -15.32
CA ALA A 82 12.18 -15.69 -15.35
C ALA A 82 11.73 -16.21 -13.97
N SER A 83 12.53 -16.01 -12.92
CA SER A 83 12.27 -16.53 -11.56
C SER A 83 12.27 -15.45 -10.46
N GLU A 84 12.88 -14.29 -10.73
CA GLU A 84 13.15 -13.26 -9.74
C GLU A 84 12.78 -11.88 -10.28
N CYS A 85 12.21 -11.06 -9.40
CA CYS A 85 11.93 -9.66 -9.64
C CYS A 85 12.47 -8.85 -8.46
N TRP A 86 13.30 -7.86 -8.75
CA TRP A 86 13.85 -6.94 -7.77
C TRP A 86 13.37 -5.54 -8.05
N VAL A 87 13.06 -4.82 -6.98
CA VAL A 87 12.58 -3.44 -7.01
C VAL A 87 13.57 -2.56 -6.28
N ALA A 88 13.93 -1.43 -6.89
CA ALA A 88 14.73 -0.38 -6.31
C ALA A 88 14.00 0.96 -6.49
N ILE A 89 14.00 1.81 -5.47
CA ILE A 89 13.36 3.13 -5.51
C ILE A 89 14.44 4.17 -5.25
N VAL A 90 14.62 5.07 -6.20
CA VAL A 90 15.58 6.19 -6.12
C VAL A 90 14.81 7.48 -5.93
N GLU A 91 15.18 8.28 -4.93
CA GLU A 91 14.64 9.61 -4.67
C GLU A 91 15.81 10.60 -4.60
N GLY A 92 15.91 11.48 -5.60
CA GLY A 92 17.10 12.30 -5.80
C GLY A 92 18.37 11.44 -5.99
N ASP A 93 19.34 11.59 -5.10
CA ASP A 93 20.61 10.85 -5.09
C ASP A 93 20.63 9.69 -4.07
N SER A 94 19.47 9.33 -3.51
CA SER A 94 19.35 8.31 -2.45
C SER A 94 18.58 7.09 -2.94
N LEU A 95 19.04 5.90 -2.54
CA LEU A 95 18.29 4.66 -2.67
C LEU A 95 17.47 4.44 -1.39
N TRP A 96 16.20 4.09 -1.51
CA TRP A 96 15.39 3.70 -0.35
C TRP A 96 15.87 2.37 0.22
N ASP A 97 15.97 2.30 1.55
CA ASP A 97 16.13 1.01 2.24
C ASP A 97 14.77 0.31 2.34
N LEU A 98 14.66 -0.84 1.67
CA LEU A 98 13.46 -1.66 1.63
C LEU A 98 13.64 -2.98 2.42
N SER A 99 14.73 -3.11 3.19
CA SER A 99 15.09 -4.34 3.90
C SER A 99 14.04 -4.79 4.91
N GLU A 100 13.33 -3.84 5.53
CA GLU A 100 12.28 -4.12 6.51
C GLU A 100 10.93 -4.48 5.89
N TRP A 101 10.78 -4.38 4.56
CA TRP A 101 9.50 -4.65 3.88
C TRP A 101 9.23 -6.16 3.70
N GLY A 102 10.18 -7.00 4.11
CA GLY A 102 10.10 -8.45 4.02
C GLY A 102 10.33 -8.97 2.60
N GLU A 103 9.85 -10.19 2.34
CA GLU A 103 9.99 -10.89 1.06
C GLU A 103 8.62 -11.33 0.52
N ASP A 104 8.56 -11.58 -0.78
CA ASP A 104 7.41 -12.15 -1.50
C ASP A 104 6.08 -11.46 -1.18
N TYR A 105 5.18 -12.16 -0.48
CA TYR A 105 3.83 -11.69 -0.21
C TYR A 105 3.83 -10.40 0.60
N CYS A 106 4.64 -10.34 1.67
CA CYS A 106 4.76 -9.15 2.52
C CYS A 106 5.31 -7.97 1.72
N PHE A 107 6.37 -8.21 0.95
CA PHE A 107 6.99 -7.18 0.13
C PHE A 107 6.02 -6.62 -0.91
N VAL A 108 5.33 -7.49 -1.66
CA VAL A 108 4.38 -7.06 -2.71
C VAL A 108 3.23 -6.27 -2.11
N THR A 109 2.67 -6.75 -0.99
CA THR A 109 1.58 -6.09 -0.29
C THR A 109 1.99 -4.69 0.17
N ARG A 110 3.17 -4.57 0.81
CA ARG A 110 3.72 -3.29 1.25
C ARG A 110 4.04 -2.38 0.08
N PHE A 111 4.72 -2.89 -0.94
CA PHE A 111 5.12 -2.12 -2.12
C PHE A 111 3.91 -1.54 -2.86
N LEU A 112 2.84 -2.31 -3.06
CA LEU A 112 1.63 -1.80 -3.71
C LEU A 112 0.92 -0.73 -2.86
N ALA A 113 0.89 -0.87 -1.53
CA ALA A 113 0.34 0.15 -0.64
C ALA A 113 1.16 1.44 -0.69
N GLU A 114 2.47 1.34 -0.67
CA GLU A 114 3.39 2.48 -0.75
C GLU A 114 3.32 3.19 -2.10
N VAL A 115 3.24 2.42 -3.19
CA VAL A 115 3.01 2.97 -4.54
C VAL A 115 1.68 3.71 -4.60
N TYR A 116 0.63 3.22 -3.93
CA TYR A 116 -0.63 3.94 -3.85
C TYR A 116 -0.43 5.31 -3.21
N PHE A 117 0.20 5.37 -2.03
CA PHE A 117 0.47 6.64 -1.35
C PHE A 117 1.37 7.58 -2.16
N MET A 118 2.42 7.06 -2.80
CA MET A 118 3.30 7.85 -3.67
C MET A 118 2.52 8.48 -4.82
N ILE A 119 1.58 7.73 -5.41
CA ILE A 119 0.79 8.17 -6.53
C ILE A 119 -0.30 9.14 -6.06
N THR A 120 -1.11 8.81 -5.06
CA THR A 120 -2.27 9.65 -4.69
C THR A 120 -1.93 10.82 -3.78
N ARG A 121 -0.75 10.82 -3.15
CA ARG A 121 -0.38 11.81 -2.12
C ARG A 121 -1.51 11.94 -1.09
N ASP A 122 -2.07 13.15 -0.97
CA ASP A 122 -3.07 13.51 0.04
C ASP A 122 -4.51 13.51 -0.49
N ASP A 123 -4.74 13.37 -1.81
CA ASP A 123 -6.09 13.40 -2.37
C ASP A 123 -6.75 12.02 -2.45
N PHE A 124 -5.95 10.96 -2.30
CA PHE A 124 -6.33 9.55 -2.29
C PHE A 124 -7.07 9.07 -3.54
N HIS A 125 -7.05 9.86 -4.62
CA HIS A 125 -7.73 9.56 -5.86
C HIS A 125 -6.70 9.14 -6.91
N ILE A 126 -7.08 8.17 -7.75
CA ILE A 126 -6.25 7.71 -8.87
C ILE A 126 -6.83 8.22 -10.19
N ASP A 127 -6.07 9.06 -10.90
CA ASP A 127 -6.37 9.49 -12.27
C ASP A 127 -5.94 8.45 -13.33
N ASP A 128 -6.11 8.77 -14.63
CA ASP A 128 -5.82 7.82 -15.72
C ASP A 128 -4.31 7.53 -15.93
N ASP A 129 -3.44 8.51 -15.71
CA ASP A 129 -1.98 8.34 -15.86
C ASP A 129 -1.41 7.56 -14.67
N GLU A 130 -1.87 7.91 -13.47
CA GLU A 130 -1.61 7.26 -12.20
C GLU A 130 -2.04 5.78 -12.23
N LYS A 131 -3.25 5.54 -12.72
CA LYS A 131 -3.79 4.20 -12.96
C LYS A 131 -2.92 3.39 -13.91
N THR A 132 -2.44 4.01 -14.98
CA THR A 132 -1.60 3.35 -15.98
C THR A 132 -0.29 2.87 -15.35
N VAL A 133 0.34 3.72 -14.52
CA VAL A 133 1.57 3.36 -13.81
C VAL A 133 1.32 2.29 -12.76
N PHE A 134 0.28 2.43 -11.93
CA PHE A 134 -0.07 1.45 -10.90
C PHE A 134 -0.35 0.06 -11.53
N GLN A 135 -1.10 0.02 -12.63
CA GLN A 135 -1.40 -1.23 -13.35
C GLN A 135 -0.15 -1.85 -13.97
N ALA A 136 0.75 -1.04 -14.55
CA ALA A 136 2.01 -1.53 -15.09
C ALA A 136 2.88 -2.15 -13.99
N LEU A 137 2.99 -1.52 -12.83
CA LEU A 137 3.74 -2.04 -11.68
C LEU A 137 3.13 -3.36 -11.18
N THR A 138 1.82 -3.37 -10.93
CA THR A 138 1.08 -4.54 -10.46
C THR A 138 1.24 -5.73 -11.44
N GLY A 139 1.17 -5.47 -12.75
CA GLY A 139 1.39 -6.46 -13.78
C GLY A 139 2.85 -6.91 -13.91
N CYS A 140 3.80 -6.00 -13.72
CA CYS A 140 5.23 -6.30 -13.80
C CYS A 140 5.70 -7.17 -12.64
N ILE A 141 5.24 -6.88 -11.43
CA ILE A 141 5.57 -7.72 -10.27
C ILE A 141 4.73 -9.00 -10.23
N GLU A 142 3.72 -9.15 -11.10
CA GLU A 142 2.80 -10.30 -11.16
C GLU A 142 1.98 -10.47 -9.87
N ALA A 143 1.53 -9.37 -9.26
CA ALA A 143 0.78 -9.43 -8.01
C ALA A 143 -0.44 -10.36 -8.14
N THR A 144 -0.78 -11.05 -7.06
CA THR A 144 -1.98 -11.88 -6.97
C THR A 144 -3.18 -11.07 -6.50
N SER A 145 -4.39 -11.60 -6.68
CA SER A 145 -5.62 -10.97 -6.18
C SER A 145 -5.60 -10.73 -4.68
N ASP A 146 -4.97 -11.65 -3.93
CA ASP A 146 -4.91 -11.60 -2.47
C ASP A 146 -3.91 -10.55 -2.02
N GLU A 147 -2.73 -10.46 -2.65
CA GLU A 147 -1.74 -9.40 -2.40
C GLU A 147 -2.33 -8.00 -2.71
N VAL A 148 -3.08 -7.86 -3.80
CA VAL A 148 -3.74 -6.59 -4.14
C VAL A 148 -4.85 -6.25 -3.13
N SER A 149 -5.63 -7.23 -2.70
CA SER A 149 -6.68 -7.03 -1.70
C SER A 149 -6.10 -6.63 -0.34
N ASP A 150 -5.00 -7.25 0.06
CA ASP A 150 -4.34 -6.96 1.33
C ASP A 150 -3.55 -5.65 1.27
N ALA A 151 -2.97 -5.28 0.12
CA ALA A 151 -2.34 -3.98 -0.07
C ALA A 151 -3.36 -2.85 0.10
N ARG A 152 -4.55 -3.04 -0.47
CA ARG A 152 -5.69 -2.13 -0.27
C ARG A 152 -6.09 -2.02 1.20
N ASN A 153 -6.18 -3.15 1.92
CA ASN A 153 -6.49 -3.13 3.36
C ASN A 153 -5.38 -2.44 4.16
N LEU A 154 -4.12 -2.61 3.76
CA LEU A 154 -2.95 -2.00 4.37
C LEU A 154 -2.95 -0.47 4.21
N VAL A 155 -3.32 0.05 3.03
CA VAL A 155 -3.49 1.50 2.82
C VAL A 155 -4.48 2.08 3.83
N TYR A 156 -5.66 1.45 3.95
CA TYR A 156 -6.67 1.93 4.91
C TYR A 156 -6.20 1.80 6.36
N TRP A 157 -5.54 0.68 6.69
CA TRP A 157 -4.98 0.44 8.02
C TRP A 157 -3.97 1.52 8.42
N THR A 158 -3.01 1.86 7.55
CA THR A 158 -1.99 2.88 7.84
C THR A 158 -2.62 4.24 8.17
N LEU A 159 -3.71 4.59 7.50
CA LEU A 159 -4.41 5.85 7.77
C LEU A 159 -5.23 5.79 9.07
N LEU A 160 -5.87 4.64 9.33
CA LEU A 160 -6.55 4.41 10.62
C LEU A 160 -5.59 4.49 11.79
N ASP A 161 -4.41 3.88 11.66
CA ASP A 161 -3.36 3.84 12.68
C ASP A 161 -2.91 5.26 13.04
N ASN A 162 -2.60 6.09 12.03
CA ASN A 162 -2.25 7.49 12.24
C ASN A 162 -3.36 8.29 12.96
N VAL A 163 -4.63 8.09 12.57
CA VAL A 163 -5.78 8.80 13.16
C VAL A 163 -6.03 8.36 14.62
N VAL A 164 -5.78 7.09 14.94
CA VAL A 164 -5.97 6.56 16.29
C VAL A 164 -4.79 6.91 17.20
N GLU A 165 -3.57 7.05 16.65
CA GLU A 165 -2.38 7.49 17.40
C GLU A 165 -2.58 8.88 18.02
N ASP A 166 -3.33 9.77 17.35
CA ASP A 166 -3.67 11.10 17.85
C ASP A 166 -4.72 11.11 18.98
N GLU A 167 -5.24 9.93 19.37
CA GLU A 167 -6.23 9.67 20.44
C GLU A 167 -7.59 10.39 20.29
N VAL A 168 -7.74 11.25 19.27
CA VAL A 168 -8.92 12.07 19.04
C VAL A 168 -9.28 12.03 17.56
N ILE A 169 -10.38 11.37 17.23
CA ILE A 169 -10.90 11.34 15.86
C ILE A 169 -11.79 12.54 15.61
N THR A 170 -11.28 13.50 14.86
CA THR A 170 -11.98 14.71 14.42
C THR A 170 -13.01 14.41 13.33
N ASP A 171 -13.92 15.36 13.09
CA ASP A 171 -14.89 15.25 11.99
C ASP A 171 -14.18 15.23 10.62
N GLU A 172 -13.06 15.95 10.47
CA GLU A 172 -12.26 16.00 9.24
C GLU A 172 -11.57 14.66 8.95
N GLU A 173 -11.02 14.01 9.96
CA GLU A 173 -10.43 12.67 9.82
C GLU A 173 -11.49 11.62 9.51
N HIS A 174 -12.66 11.71 10.14
CA HIS A 174 -13.78 10.83 9.84
C HIS A 174 -14.26 10.99 8.38
N GLU A 175 -14.35 12.23 7.88
CA GLU A 175 -14.64 12.50 6.46
C GLU A 175 -13.55 11.97 5.52
N THR A 176 -12.29 12.11 5.90
CA THR A 176 -11.13 11.61 5.15
C THR A 176 -11.15 10.09 5.06
N LEU A 177 -11.37 9.39 6.18
CA LEU A 177 -11.53 7.93 6.22
C LEU A 177 -12.71 7.47 5.35
N ALA A 178 -13.83 8.20 5.36
CA ALA A 178 -14.98 7.88 4.52
C ALA A 178 -14.68 8.06 3.01
N LYS A 179 -13.94 9.11 2.64
CA LYS A 179 -13.49 9.35 1.27
C LYS A 179 -12.57 8.23 0.79
N ILE A 180 -11.55 7.89 1.60
CA ILE A 180 -10.56 6.88 1.24
C ILE A 180 -11.18 5.49 1.14
N ARG A 181 -12.07 5.16 2.08
CA ARG A 181 -12.86 3.93 2.02
C ARG A 181 -13.55 3.75 0.66
N LYS A 182 -14.10 4.83 0.12
CA LYS A 182 -14.78 4.84 -1.18
C LYS A 182 -13.79 4.65 -2.33
N GLU A 183 -12.66 5.36 -2.33
CA GLU A 183 -11.60 5.23 -3.35
C GLU A 183 -10.98 3.82 -3.36
N LEU A 184 -10.83 3.22 -2.19
CA LEU A 184 -10.34 1.85 -2.03
C LEU A 184 -11.41 0.79 -2.36
N GLU A 185 -12.69 1.15 -2.50
CA GLU A 185 -13.77 0.20 -2.74
C GLU A 185 -13.88 -0.86 -1.63
N LEU A 186 -13.69 -0.45 -0.37
CA LEU A 186 -13.81 -1.32 0.80
C LEU A 186 -15.28 -1.52 1.20
N ASP A 187 -15.67 -2.78 1.33
CA ASP A 187 -17.00 -3.15 1.81
C ASP A 187 -17.17 -2.89 3.32
N ASP A 188 -18.43 -2.78 3.76
CA ASP A 188 -18.75 -2.50 5.18
C ASP A 188 -18.19 -3.54 6.14
N LYS A 189 -18.02 -4.78 5.69
CA LYS A 189 -17.55 -5.86 6.56
C LYS A 189 -16.06 -5.68 6.84
N ASN A 190 -15.25 -5.53 5.81
CA ASN A 190 -13.80 -5.33 5.95
C ASN A 190 -13.50 -4.08 6.77
N VAL A 191 -14.25 -2.99 6.56
CA VAL A 191 -14.07 -1.75 7.32
C VAL A 191 -14.36 -1.96 8.80
N LYS A 192 -15.46 -2.65 9.14
CA LYS A 192 -15.77 -2.96 10.55
C LYS A 192 -14.72 -3.85 11.19
N ASP A 193 -14.22 -4.85 10.46
CA ASP A 193 -13.19 -5.75 10.96
C ASP A 193 -11.88 -4.96 11.23
N LEU A 194 -11.51 -4.02 10.35
CA LEU A 194 -10.34 -3.15 10.54
C LEU A 194 -10.54 -2.14 11.68
N HIS A 195 -11.72 -1.53 11.80
CA HIS A 195 -12.04 -0.63 12.91
C HIS A 195 -12.03 -1.34 14.27
N GLN A 196 -12.54 -2.56 14.34
CA GLN A 196 -12.50 -3.33 15.56
C GLN A 196 -11.05 -3.65 15.94
N LYS A 197 -10.28 -4.11 14.95
CA LYS A 197 -8.88 -4.47 15.15
C LYS A 197 -8.03 -3.28 15.63
N ILE A 198 -8.17 -2.08 15.07
CA ILE A 198 -7.35 -0.93 15.49
C ILE A 198 -7.66 -0.49 16.91
N ILE A 199 -8.93 -0.58 17.32
CA ILE A 199 -9.34 -0.28 18.70
C ILE A 199 -8.81 -1.34 19.68
N ASP A 200 -8.85 -2.62 19.30
CA ASP A 200 -8.30 -3.71 20.12
C ASP A 200 -6.77 -3.58 20.24
N ASP A 201 -6.08 -3.31 19.13
CA ASP A 201 -4.62 -3.11 19.09
C ASP A 201 -4.20 -1.89 19.93
N TYR A 202 -4.94 -0.77 19.82
CA TYR A 202 -4.68 0.41 20.65
C TYR A 202 -4.93 0.12 22.14
N TYR A 203 -6.00 -0.58 22.50
CA TYR A 203 -6.24 -1.00 23.89
C TYR A 203 -5.11 -1.87 24.45
N ASP A 204 -4.64 -2.86 23.68
CA ASP A 204 -3.54 -3.73 24.08
C ASP A 204 -2.23 -2.94 24.27
N ILE A 205 -1.97 -1.95 23.40
CA ILE A 205 -0.86 -1.01 23.53
C ILE A 205 -1.00 -0.19 24.81
N THR A 206 -2.16 0.42 25.06
CA THR A 206 -2.40 1.20 26.28
C THR A 206 -2.16 0.35 27.52
N CYS A 207 -2.72 -0.86 27.58
CA CYS A 207 -2.51 -1.80 28.69
C CYS A 207 -1.02 -2.08 28.93
N LYS A 208 -0.24 -2.29 27.86
CA LYS A 208 1.19 -2.60 27.94
C LYS A 208 2.01 -1.45 28.55
N TYR A 209 1.58 -0.21 28.36
CA TYR A 209 2.27 0.98 28.85
C TYR A 209 1.69 1.56 30.14
N SER A 210 0.55 1.05 30.63
CA SER A 210 -0.01 1.39 31.93
C SER A 210 0.77 0.75 33.10
N GLU A 211 0.93 1.47 34.21
CA GLU A 211 1.72 1.01 35.38
C GLU A 211 1.21 -0.32 35.97
N ASP A 212 -0.12 -0.49 36.04
CA ASP A 212 -0.77 -1.68 36.61
C ASP A 212 -1.27 -2.66 35.53
N GLY A 213 -0.85 -2.47 34.26
CA GLY A 213 -1.33 -3.28 33.13
C GLY A 213 -2.80 -3.05 32.76
N THR A 214 -3.43 -2.02 33.34
CA THR A 214 -4.83 -1.64 33.10
C THR A 214 -4.88 -0.14 32.78
N PRO A 215 -5.56 0.26 31.68
CA PRO A 215 -5.74 1.67 31.36
C PRO A 215 -6.51 2.41 32.44
N ASP A 216 -6.17 3.68 32.66
CA ASP A 216 -6.92 4.54 33.59
C ASP A 216 -8.28 4.96 33.02
N GLY A 217 -9.05 5.71 33.82
CA GLY A 217 -10.41 6.12 33.44
C GLY A 217 -10.44 7.02 32.19
N ASP A 218 -9.48 7.94 32.07
CA ASP A 218 -9.42 8.89 30.95
C ASP A 218 -9.02 8.15 29.66
N GLN A 219 -8.05 7.24 29.75
CA GLN A 219 -7.66 6.36 28.64
C GLN A 219 -8.82 5.47 28.16
N LEU A 220 -9.56 4.85 29.09
CA LEU A 220 -10.73 4.04 28.72
C LEU A 220 -11.84 4.88 28.07
N ASP A 221 -12.01 6.12 28.48
CA ASP A 221 -13.01 7.01 27.90
C ASP A 221 -12.60 7.49 26.50
N ASN A 222 -11.31 7.77 26.26
CA ASN A 222 -10.78 8.04 24.91
C ASN A 222 -11.02 6.84 23.97
N ILE A 223 -10.70 5.62 24.42
CA ILE A 223 -10.92 4.40 23.62
C ILE A 223 -12.41 4.22 23.28
N LYS A 224 -13.31 4.47 24.22
CA LYS A 224 -14.76 4.40 23.95
C LYS A 224 -15.21 5.47 22.95
N GLU A 225 -14.67 6.68 23.04
CA GLU A 225 -14.99 7.75 22.10
C GLU A 225 -14.53 7.40 20.69
N MET A 226 -13.28 6.95 20.53
CA MET A 226 -12.75 6.48 19.25
C MET A 226 -13.56 5.30 18.69
N ALA A 227 -13.89 4.32 19.53
CA ALA A 227 -14.72 3.18 19.13
C ALA A 227 -16.11 3.63 18.64
N ALA A 228 -16.73 4.58 19.33
CA ALA A 228 -18.03 5.13 18.93
C ALA A 228 -17.96 5.87 17.59
N ARG A 229 -16.90 6.67 17.37
CA ARG A 229 -16.63 7.37 16.11
C ARG A 229 -16.43 6.41 14.94
N LEU A 230 -15.73 5.30 15.17
CA LEU A 230 -15.52 4.24 14.18
C LEU A 230 -16.72 3.27 14.06
N GLY A 231 -17.76 3.44 14.87
CA GLY A 231 -18.97 2.62 14.83
C GLY A 231 -18.78 1.18 15.31
N VAL A 232 -17.80 0.94 16.19
CA VAL A 232 -17.51 -0.36 16.81
C VAL A 232 -17.86 -0.35 18.30
N THR A 233 -18.07 -1.54 18.87
CA THR A 233 -18.49 -1.68 20.28
C THR A 233 -17.39 -2.37 21.07
N VAL A 234 -16.85 -1.67 22.07
CA VAL A 234 -15.85 -2.21 23.00
C VAL A 234 -16.51 -2.84 24.23
N LYS A 235 -15.89 -3.90 24.74
CA LYS A 235 -16.21 -4.52 26.03
C LYS A 235 -14.89 -4.75 26.78
N PHE A 236 -14.73 -4.07 27.89
CA PHE A 236 -13.58 -4.22 28.81
C PHE A 236 -13.94 -5.15 29.96
#